data_AF-A0A2N0X5A1-F1
#
_entry.id   AF-A0A2N0X5A1-F1
#
_cell.length_a   1.000
_cell.length_b   1.000
_cell.length_c   1.000
_cell.angle_alpha   90.00
_cell.angle_beta   90.00
_cell.angle_gamma   90.00
#
_symmetry.space_group_name_H-M   'P 1'
#
loop_
_entity.id
_entity.type
_entity.pdbx_description
1 polymer ?
#
loop_
_entity_poly.entity_id
_entity_poly.type
_entity_poly.pdbx_seq_one_letter_code
_entity_poly.pdbx_strand_id
1 'polypeptide(L)'
;MDGDAVIRLLQVVIAGVGLVIAQRGLRNTVRGLVQKAESDNRAEWWKRYTWAVEKIYDEREEAKATGWELLDFLSQSPVATDTEVEIINRLTMPGSGETESEEG
;
A
#
# COMPACT_ATOMS: atom_id res chain seq x y z
N MET A 1 -17.59 3.69 57.30
CA MET A 1 -17.21 3.23 55.95
C MET A 1 -16.05 2.28 56.16
N ASP A 2 -16.23 1.00 55.84
CA ASP A 2 -15.27 -0.05 56.21
C ASP A 2 -14.03 0.05 55.33
N GLY A 3 -12.84 0.14 55.93
CA GLY A 3 -11.57 0.36 55.22
C GLY A 3 -11.31 -0.70 54.13
N ASP A 4 -11.76 -1.93 54.36
CA ASP A 4 -11.67 -3.03 53.40
C ASP A 4 -12.51 -2.79 52.14
N ALA A 5 -13.67 -2.15 52.26
CA ALA A 5 -14.51 -1.81 51.11
C ALA A 5 -13.83 -0.77 50.22
N VAL A 6 -13.14 0.20 50.83
CA VAL A 6 -12.38 1.24 50.11
C VAL A 6 -11.19 0.63 49.36
N ILE A 7 -10.45 -0.30 49.99
CA ILE A 7 -9.32 -0.97 49.35
C ILE A 7 -9.77 -1.81 48.15
N ARG A 8 -10.87 -2.58 48.29
CA ARG A 8 -11.42 -3.37 47.19
C ARG A 8 -11.88 -2.49 46.03
N LEU A 9 -12.50 -1.35 46.33
CA LEU A 9 -12.91 -0.39 45.30
C LEU A 9 -11.69 0.13 44.53
N LEU A 10 -10.62 0.52 45.22
CA LEU A 10 -9.38 0.96 44.60
C LEU A 10 -8.73 -0.14 43.73
N GLN A 11 -8.70 -1.38 44.21
CA GLN A 11 -8.18 -2.51 43.45
C GLN A 11 -8.94 -2.74 42.14
N VAL A 12 -10.28 -2.65 42.17
CA VAL A 12 -11.11 -2.78 40.95
C VAL A 12 -10.82 -1.64 39.98
N VAL A 13 -10.63 -0.41 40.47
CA VAL A 13 -10.27 0.73 39.62
C VAL A 13 -8.89 0.51 38.98
N ILE A 14 -7.88 0.12 39.75
CA ILE A 14 -6.53 -0.15 39.24
C ILE A 14 -6.55 -1.29 38.21
N ALA A 15 -7.24 -2.39 38.50
CA ALA A 15 -7.40 -3.52 37.59
C ALA A 15 -8.13 -3.10 36.31
N GLY A 16 -9.17 -2.26 36.42
CA GLY A 16 -9.90 -1.70 35.29
C GLY A 16 -9.03 -0.83 34.40
N VAL A 17 -8.21 0.05 34.99
CA VAL A 17 -7.25 0.89 34.23
C VAL A 17 -6.20 0.01 33.53
N GLY A 18 -5.65 -0.98 34.22
CA GLY A 18 -4.70 -1.94 33.64
C GLY A 18 -5.28 -2.69 32.44
N LEU A 19 -6.53 -3.12 32.54
CA LEU A 19 -7.24 -3.80 31.45
C LEU A 19 -7.39 -2.89 30.22
N VAL A 20 -7.77 -1.62 30.41
CA VAL A 20 -7.90 -0.65 29.30
C VAL A 20 -6.56 -0.40 28.61
N ILE A 21 -5.48 -0.27 29.38
CA ILE A 21 -4.12 -0.10 28.83
C ILE A 21 -3.73 -1.33 28.00
N ALA A 22 -3.93 -2.54 28.54
CA ALA A 22 -3.62 -3.79 27.84
C ALA A 22 -4.42 -3.93 26.52
N GLN A 23 -5.72 -3.64 26.55
CA GLN A 23 -6.58 -3.65 25.37
C GLN A 23 -6.12 -2.66 24.30
N ARG A 24 -5.75 -1.43 24.70
CA ARG A 24 -5.22 -0.42 23.77
C ARG A 24 -3.88 -0.84 23.18
N GLY A 25 -2.99 -1.41 24.00
CA GLY A 25 -1.70 -1.94 23.56
C GLY A 25 -1.86 -2.97 22.45
N LEU A 26 -2.67 -4.00 22.68
CA LEU A 26 -2.94 -5.05 21.69
C LEU A 26 -3.49 -4.47 20.38
N ARG A 27 -4.46 -3.55 20.49
CA ARG A 27 -5.07 -2.92 19.32
C ARG A 27 -4.07 -2.08 18.50
N ASN A 28 -3.17 -1.38 19.17
CA ASN A 28 -2.13 -0.59 18.49
C ASN A 28 -1.10 -1.49 17.81
N THR A 29 -0.71 -2.60 18.45
CA THR A 29 0.20 -3.58 17.85
C THR A 29 -0.39 -4.18 16.58
N VAL A 30 -1.66 -4.62 16.61
CA VAL A 30 -2.33 -5.18 15.42
C VAL A 30 -2.39 -4.16 14.29
N ARG A 31 -2.75 -2.90 14.58
CA ARG A 31 -2.76 -1.84 13.57
C ARG A 31 -1.38 -1.58 12.99
N GLY A 32 -0.34 -1.57 13.82
CA GLY A 32 1.03 -1.38 13.36
C GLY A 32 1.48 -2.51 12.43
N LEU A 33 1.09 -3.75 12.70
CA LEU A 33 1.39 -4.89 11.82
C LEU A 33 0.68 -4.78 10.47
N VAL A 34 -0.60 -4.39 10.46
CA VAL A 34 -1.37 -4.16 9.21
C VAL A 34 -0.75 -3.03 8.41
N GLN A 35 -0.47 -1.89 9.04
CA GLN A 35 0.18 -0.74 8.40
C GLN A 35 1.55 -1.10 7.83
N LYS A 36 2.34 -1.90 8.56
CA LYS A 36 3.63 -2.37 8.07
C LYS A 36 3.48 -3.29 6.87
N ALA A 37 2.56 -4.25 6.91
CA ALA A 37 2.30 -5.15 5.79
C ALA A 37 1.84 -4.39 4.53
N GLU A 38 0.95 -3.41 4.69
CA GLU A 38 0.51 -2.53 3.60
C GLU A 38 1.69 -1.71 3.02
N SER A 39 2.53 -1.14 3.88
CA SER A 39 3.72 -0.39 3.48
C SER A 39 4.74 -1.27 2.75
N ASP A 40 5.01 -2.48 3.25
CA ASP A 40 5.96 -3.42 2.65
C ASP A 40 5.45 -3.88 1.27
N ASN A 41 4.16 -4.20 1.15
CA ASN A 41 3.53 -4.54 -0.14
C ASN A 41 3.66 -3.41 -1.16
N ARG A 42 3.45 -2.14 -0.75
CA ARG A 42 3.67 -0.98 -1.64
C ARG A 42 5.13 -0.83 -2.04
N ALA A 43 6.06 -1.00 -1.10
CA ALA A 43 7.48 -0.91 -1.39
C ALA A 43 7.92 -1.99 -2.39
N GLU A 44 7.39 -3.21 -2.28
CA GLU A 44 7.62 -4.26 -3.26
C GLU A 44 7.00 -3.97 -4.62
N TRP A 45 5.77 -3.44 -4.66
CA TRP A 45 5.13 -3.04 -5.90
C TRP A 45 5.98 -2.00 -6.64
N TRP A 46 6.46 -0.96 -5.95
CA TRP A 46 7.32 0.07 -6.56
C TRP A 46 8.66 -0.49 -7.04
N LYS A 47 9.27 -1.44 -6.32
CA LYS A 47 10.48 -2.13 -6.80
C LYS A 47 10.23 -2.88 -8.11
N ARG A 48 9.09 -3.58 -8.22
CA ARG A 48 8.70 -4.31 -9.43
C ARG A 48 8.41 -3.36 -10.59
N TYR A 49 7.72 -2.23 -10.33
CA TYR A 49 7.48 -1.18 -11.31
C TYR A 49 8.79 -0.61 -11.86
N THR A 50 9.72 -0.20 -11.00
CA THR A 50 11.01 0.34 -11.44
C THR A 50 11.78 -0.67 -12.30
N TRP A 51 11.80 -1.94 -11.90
CA TRP A 51 12.43 -2.99 -12.68
C TRP A 51 11.76 -3.20 -14.05
N ALA A 52 10.42 -3.16 -14.12
CA ALA A 52 9.68 -3.21 -15.38
C ALA A 52 10.07 -2.06 -16.32
N VAL A 53 10.13 -0.85 -15.77
CA VAL A 53 10.53 0.36 -16.51
C VAL A 53 11.97 0.26 -17.00
N GLU A 54 12.91 -0.17 -16.15
CA GLU A 54 14.31 -0.41 -16.55
C GLU A 54 14.40 -1.41 -17.71
N LYS A 55 13.55 -2.44 -17.71
CA LYS A 55 13.51 -3.46 -18.78
C LYS A 55 13.03 -2.93 -20.11
N ILE A 56 12.09 -1.99 -20.12
CA ILE A 56 11.61 -1.32 -21.34
C ILE A 56 12.72 -0.58 -22.08
N TYR A 57 13.74 -0.10 -21.35
CA TYR A 57 14.89 0.60 -21.91
C TYR A 57 16.11 -0.32 -22.18
N ASP A 58 16.02 -1.63 -21.93
CA ASP A 58 17.09 -2.60 -22.23
C ASP A 58 17.29 -2.74 -23.75
N GLU A 59 18.50 -2.94 -24.25
CA GLU A 59 18.76 -3.02 -25.70
C GLU A 59 18.14 -4.27 -26.36
N ARG A 60 17.94 -5.35 -25.59
CA ARG A 60 17.40 -6.62 -26.08
C ARG A 60 15.89 -6.55 -26.20
N GLU A 61 15.34 -6.83 -27.38
CA GLU A 61 13.89 -6.79 -27.61
C GLU A 61 13.09 -7.71 -26.67
N GLU A 62 13.61 -8.90 -26.35
CA GLU A 62 12.98 -9.83 -25.40
C GLU A 62 12.82 -9.21 -24.00
N ALA A 63 13.84 -8.46 -23.55
CA ALA A 63 13.81 -7.79 -22.26
C ALA A 63 12.81 -6.62 -22.27
N LYS A 64 12.72 -5.87 -23.38
CA LYS A 64 11.71 -4.82 -23.55
C LYS A 64 10.29 -5.38 -23.49
N ALA A 65 10.03 -6.46 -24.23
CA ALA A 65 8.73 -7.13 -24.24
C ALA A 65 8.32 -7.60 -22.84
N THR A 66 9.28 -8.19 -22.10
CA THR A 66 9.08 -8.59 -20.70
C THR A 66 8.73 -7.39 -19.81
N GLY A 67 9.39 -6.24 -20.01
CA GLY A 67 9.10 -5.01 -19.26
C GLY A 67 7.68 -4.51 -19.48
N TRP A 68 7.19 -4.54 -20.72
CA TRP A 68 5.81 -4.15 -21.05
C TRP A 68 4.76 -5.11 -20.47
N GLU A 69 4.99 -6.44 -20.58
CA GLU A 69 4.11 -7.44 -19.97
C GLU A 69 4.03 -7.28 -18.45
N LEU A 70 5.16 -6.96 -17.81
CA LEU A 70 5.19 -6.73 -16.37
C LEU A 70 4.43 -5.47 -15.97
N LEU A 71 4.47 -4.39 -16.76
CA LEU A 71 3.64 -3.21 -16.50
C LEU A 71 2.14 -3.51 -16.61
N ASP A 72 1.73 -4.30 -17.62
CA ASP A 72 0.33 -4.74 -17.76
C ASP A 72 -0.13 -5.59 -16.56
N PHE A 73 0.73 -6.48 -16.07
CA PHE A 73 0.44 -7.26 -14.86
C PHE A 73 0.35 -6.38 -13.60
N LEU A 74 1.24 -5.40 -13.46
CA LEU A 74 1.29 -4.51 -12.30
C LEU A 74 0.10 -3.56 -12.23
N SER A 75 -0.48 -3.15 -13.36
CA SER A 75 -1.68 -2.31 -13.41
C SER A 75 -2.93 -3.04 -12.90
N GLN A 76 -2.94 -4.38 -12.96
CA GLN A 76 -4.04 -5.22 -12.49
C GLN A 76 -3.85 -5.68 -11.02
N SER A 77 -2.74 -5.31 -10.39
CA SER A 77 -2.42 -5.71 -9.02
C SER A 77 -3.38 -5.08 -8.01
N PRO A 78 -3.89 -5.82 -7.01
CA PRO A 78 -4.74 -5.27 -5.95
C PRO A 78 -4.02 -4.29 -5.02
N VAL A 79 -2.68 -4.21 -5.11
CA VAL A 79 -1.85 -3.25 -4.35
C VAL A 79 -1.70 -1.93 -5.11
N ALA A 80 -1.96 -1.92 -6.42
CA ALA A 80 -1.90 -0.72 -7.24
C ALA A 80 -3.06 0.22 -6.90
N THR A 81 -2.74 1.50 -6.76
CA THR A 81 -3.73 2.58 -6.65
C THR A 81 -4.21 3.03 -8.00
N ASP A 82 -5.37 3.68 -8.02
CA ASP A 82 -5.91 4.32 -9.23
C ASP A 82 -4.88 5.26 -9.90
N THR A 83 -4.08 5.99 -9.11
CA THR A 83 -3.01 6.85 -9.63
C THR A 83 -1.89 6.05 -10.32
N GLU A 84 -1.45 4.95 -9.72
CA GLU A 84 -0.42 4.08 -10.29
C GLU A 84 -0.92 3.42 -11.58
N VAL A 85 -2.17 2.98 -11.61
CA VAL A 85 -2.84 2.44 -12.80
C VAL A 85 -2.93 3.50 -13.91
N GLU A 86 -3.31 4.74 -13.56
CA GLU A 86 -3.37 5.84 -14.52
C GLU A 86 -2.00 6.17 -15.11
N ILE A 87 -0.94 6.18 -14.29
CA ILE A 87 0.44 6.38 -14.77
C ILE A 87 0.81 5.30 -15.79
N ILE A 88 0.58 4.03 -15.47
CA ILE A 88 0.89 2.92 -16.37
C ILE A 88 0.10 3.06 -17.67
N ASN A 89 -1.21 3.30 -17.60
CA ASN A 89 -2.06 3.45 -18.79
C ASN A 89 -1.60 4.58 -19.71
N ARG A 90 -1.14 5.72 -19.15
CA ARG A 90 -0.60 6.83 -19.96
C ARG A 90 0.75 6.50 -20.60
N LEU A 91 1.54 5.60 -20.02
CA LEU A 91 2.82 5.16 -20.57
C LEU A 91 2.64 4.07 -21.64
N THR A 92 1.61 3.23 -21.51
CA THR A 92 1.36 2.09 -22.40
C THR A 92 0.43 2.41 -23.55
N MET A 93 -0.47 3.40 -23.41
CA MET A 93 -1.26 3.90 -24.52
C MET A 93 -0.44 4.94 -25.29
N PRO A 94 0.06 4.64 -26.50
CA PRO A 94 0.57 5.71 -27.35
C PRO A 94 -0.57 6.70 -27.53
N GLY A 95 -0.32 7.98 -27.26
CA GLY A 95 -1.33 9.02 -27.37
C GLY A 95 -2.12 8.80 -28.67
N SER A 96 -3.44 8.63 -28.53
CA SER A 96 -4.36 8.89 -29.61
C SER A 96 -4.09 10.33 -30.01
N GLY A 97 -3.20 10.51 -30.98
CA GLY A 97 -2.91 11.81 -31.56
C GLY A 97 -4.25 12.36 -31.98
N GLU A 98 -4.69 13.42 -31.30
CA GLU A 98 -5.61 14.37 -31.89
C GLU A 98 -4.90 14.83 -33.16
N THR A 99 -5.28 14.23 -34.28
CA THR A 99 -5.16 14.84 -35.59
C THR A 99 -6.09 16.06 -35.54
N GLU A 100 -5.62 17.15 -34.95
CA GLU A 100 -6.23 18.44 -35.18
C GLU A 100 -5.93 18.77 -36.63
N SER A 101 -6.97 18.63 -37.44
CA SER A 101 -6.99 18.87 -38.87
C SER A 101 -6.50 20.29 -39.16
N GLU A 102 -5.30 20.41 -39.72
CA GLU A 102 -5.01 21.48 -40.67
C GLU A 102 -5.73 21.16 -41.98
N GLU A 103 -7.00 21.54 -42.08
CA GLU A 103 -7.68 21.77 -43.35
C GLU A 103 -8.51 23.06 -43.23
N GLY A 104 -8.06 24.10 -43.94
CA GLY A 104 -8.69 25.42 -44.03
C GLY A 104 -7.76 26.49 -44.57
#